data_AF-A0A936H1M3-F1
#
_entry.id   AF-A0A936H1M3-F1
#
_cell.length_a   1.000
_cell.length_b   1.000
_cell.length_c   1.000
_cell.angle_alpha   90.00
_cell.angle_beta   90.00
_cell.angle_gamma   90.00
#
_symmetry.space_group_name_H-M   'P 1'
#
loop_
_entity.id
_entity.type
_entity.pdbx_description
1 polymer ?
#
loop_
_entity_poly.entity_id
_entity_poly.type
_entity_poly.pdbx_seq_one_letter_code
_entity_poly.pdbx_strand_id
1 'polypeptide(L)'
;MYTSKKFKIHILFLLTWQSVALLSPSTLKGQSVEILGKFKLDPIHISEYNDAAYAMVLDTANAIAFKSLQLIGVPSTGILLSEVENNSFLLNAGFTKKGRFTIPFEQEASLLGPGSFSDMTGTNGPPPMAGIYSVWTGTEMITWDCDQNAGGRYNPELDQWEPISAIASPSQRTLNTVLWTGTEMIIWGGTDGGTVYNSGARYNPTTDTWTAMSTVNAPTKYGHSAIWTGTEMIVWGGINSITPFSTTNIGAKYNPITNTWTNISQSNAPNPTTYHSGVWTGDAMIIHGGFNNNTTKKYNPITDTWTTLTHSGVVRFLHSTIWTGNKMIVWGGTNSINSPIVGINTGGIYNPTSNTWTTTTLVNAPTPRVSNSAIWTGSEMIIWGGVHEDVVNNTGARYNPASNEWIATSSTNSPSARSSHSSIWTGSEQIIWGGGDNNTSFNDGKKYNPVSNGYLPAVNISMYLYSKN
;
A
#
# COMPACT_ATOMS: atom_id res chain seq x y z
N MET A 1 30.38 28.04 30.98
CA MET A 1 30.02 26.63 31.21
C MET A 1 28.51 26.53 31.18
N TYR A 2 27.93 26.02 30.09
CA TYR A 2 26.49 25.81 30.00
C TYR A 2 26.15 24.46 30.63
N THR A 3 25.59 24.45 31.83
CA THR A 3 25.08 23.23 32.46
C THR A 3 23.76 22.84 31.80
N SER A 4 23.74 21.77 31.01
CA SER A 4 22.50 21.15 30.56
C SER A 4 21.82 20.47 31.75
N LYS A 5 20.75 21.06 32.28
CA LYS A 5 19.89 20.38 33.26
C LYS A 5 18.84 19.55 32.52
N LYS A 6 18.61 18.32 33.00
CA LYS A 6 17.49 17.48 32.58
C LYS A 6 16.27 17.87 33.41
N PHE A 7 15.11 18.02 32.78
CA PHE A 7 13.84 18.34 33.46
C PHE A 7 12.87 17.17 33.30
N LYS A 8 12.02 16.94 34.30
CA LYS A 8 10.87 16.05 34.22
C LYS A 8 9.61 16.91 34.18
N ILE A 9 8.86 16.85 33.07
CA ILE A 9 7.53 17.45 32.95
C ILE A 9 6.53 16.30 32.88
N HIS A 10 5.62 16.22 33.84
CA HIS A 10 4.53 15.26 33.82
C HIS A 10 3.37 15.89 33.05
N ILE A 11 3.12 15.43 31.82
CA ILE A 11 1.99 15.87 30.99
C ILE A 11 0.87 14.85 31.14
N LEU A 12 -0.26 15.25 31.71
CA LEU A 12 -1.43 14.38 31.89
C LEU A 12 -2.41 14.55 30.72
N PHE A 13 -2.35 13.67 29.71
CA PHE A 13 -3.30 13.67 28.60
C PHE A 13 -4.71 13.24 29.05
N LEU A 14 -5.67 14.17 29.05
CA LEU A 14 -7.10 13.88 29.19
C LEU A 14 -7.70 13.78 27.78
N LEU A 15 -7.75 12.56 27.22
CA LEU A 15 -8.49 12.30 25.99
C LEU A 15 -9.96 12.10 26.34
N THR A 16 -10.80 13.12 26.16
CA THR A 16 -12.25 12.97 26.29
C THR A 16 -12.85 12.52 24.96
N TRP A 17 -13.27 11.26 24.89
CA TRP A 17 -14.15 10.77 23.85
C TRP A 17 -15.57 11.32 24.08
N GLN A 18 -16.23 11.82 23.04
CA GLN A 18 -17.60 12.26 23.14
C GLN A 18 -18.54 11.08 23.45
N SER A 19 -19.52 11.38 24.29
CA SER A 19 -20.69 10.58 24.68
C SER A 19 -20.47 9.59 25.83
N VAL A 20 -20.78 10.02 27.06
CA VAL A 20 -21.63 9.32 28.07
C VAL A 20 -21.71 10.19 29.33
N ALA A 21 -22.91 10.24 29.91
CA ALA A 21 -23.36 11.12 30.98
C ALA A 21 -22.62 10.99 32.32
N LEU A 22 -22.66 12.09 33.10
CA LEU A 22 -22.51 12.21 34.56
C LEU A 22 -21.86 11.01 35.29
N LEU A 23 -20.53 11.04 35.41
CA LEU A 23 -19.81 10.28 36.44
C LEU A 23 -19.11 11.27 37.37
N SER A 24 -19.17 10.99 38.67
CA SER A 24 -18.59 11.82 39.73
C SER A 24 -17.05 11.85 39.65
N PRO A 25 -16.39 12.90 40.17
CA PRO A 25 -14.95 13.16 39.96
C PRO A 25 -13.98 12.08 40.49
N SER A 26 -14.44 11.03 41.16
CA SER A 26 -13.60 10.10 41.92
C SER A 26 -13.09 8.88 41.14
N THR A 27 -13.32 8.76 39.83
CA THR A 27 -12.95 7.54 39.06
C THR A 27 -11.96 7.74 37.90
N LEU A 28 -11.39 8.92 37.69
CA LEU A 28 -10.31 9.11 36.71
C LEU A 28 -8.96 8.62 37.26
N LYS A 29 -8.66 7.33 37.12
CA LYS A 29 -7.27 6.83 37.22
C LYS A 29 -6.53 7.14 35.92
N GLY A 30 -5.78 8.22 35.89
CA GLY A 30 -4.95 8.62 34.75
C GLY A 30 -3.75 7.70 34.56
N GLN A 31 -3.48 7.29 33.32
CA GLN A 31 -2.19 6.74 32.92
C GLN A 31 -1.23 7.90 32.66
N SER A 32 -0.01 7.81 33.21
CA SER A 32 1.07 8.76 32.97
C SER A 32 1.89 8.34 31.76
N VAL A 33 2.13 9.25 30.81
CA VAL A 33 3.12 9.06 29.74
C VAL A 33 4.36 9.88 30.10
N GLU A 34 5.52 9.23 30.25
CA GLU A 34 6.81 9.90 30.50
C GLU A 34 7.47 10.24 29.15
N ILE A 35 7.62 11.54 28.84
CA ILE A 35 8.34 11.99 27.63
C ILE A 35 9.78 12.31 28.02
N LEU A 36 10.72 11.44 27.64
CA LEU A 36 12.16 11.65 27.82
C LEU A 36 12.72 12.38 26.59
N GLY A 37 12.85 13.71 26.66
CA GLY A 37 13.45 14.54 25.60
C GLY A 37 14.55 15.47 26.11
N LYS A 38 15.51 15.84 25.24
CA LYS A 38 16.46 16.95 25.47
C LYS A 38 15.83 18.24 24.95
N PHE A 39 15.50 19.17 25.84
CA PHE A 39 14.90 20.45 25.47
C PHE A 39 15.94 21.57 25.36
N LYS A 40 15.78 22.46 24.37
CA LYS A 40 16.52 23.73 24.26
C LYS A 40 15.51 24.85 24.50
N LEU A 41 15.52 25.43 25.71
CA LEU A 41 14.68 26.56 26.08
C LEU A 41 15.42 27.87 25.80
N ASP A 42 14.69 28.91 25.40
CA ASP A 42 15.27 30.24 25.18
C ASP A 42 15.80 30.84 26.49
N PRO A 43 16.98 31.50 26.51
CA PRO A 43 17.74 31.69 27.75
C PRO A 43 17.17 32.73 28.73
N ILE A 44 16.19 33.53 28.32
CA ILE A 44 15.88 34.80 29.00
C ILE A 44 15.00 34.61 30.25
N HIS A 45 14.29 33.48 30.43
CA HIS A 45 13.26 33.34 31.49
C HIS A 45 13.39 32.07 32.36
N ILE A 46 14.55 31.40 32.34
CA ILE A 46 14.69 30.03 32.88
C ILE A 46 14.73 29.97 34.42
N SER A 47 14.99 31.07 35.14
CA SER A 47 15.25 31.01 36.59
C SER A 47 14.03 30.99 37.51
N GLU A 48 12.82 31.32 37.04
CA GLU A 48 11.67 31.55 37.93
C GLU A 48 10.66 30.40 38.03
N TYR A 49 10.71 29.39 37.15
CA TYR A 49 9.65 28.37 37.04
C TYR A 49 9.98 27.03 37.71
N ASN A 50 10.90 27.03 38.69
CA ASN A 50 11.42 25.81 39.32
C ASN A 50 10.41 25.04 40.22
N ASP A 51 9.25 25.62 40.55
CA ASP A 51 8.33 25.05 41.57
C ASP A 51 6.88 24.76 41.06
N ALA A 52 6.63 24.84 39.75
CA ALA A 52 5.28 24.59 39.20
C ALA A 52 4.99 23.08 39.10
N ALA A 53 4.19 22.53 40.02
CA ALA A 53 3.99 21.09 40.16
C ALA A 53 3.02 20.42 39.16
N TYR A 54 2.27 21.16 38.32
CA TYR A 54 1.29 20.55 37.40
C TYR A 54 1.06 21.37 36.12
N ALA A 55 0.88 20.65 35.00
CA ALA A 55 0.39 21.17 33.71
C ALA A 55 -0.87 20.39 33.29
N MET A 56 -1.94 21.08 32.89
CA MET A 56 -3.19 20.46 32.39
C MET A 56 -3.46 20.82 30.92
N VAL A 57 -4.16 19.92 30.22
CA VAL A 57 -4.01 19.63 28.78
C VAL A 57 -4.92 20.38 27.80
N LEU A 58 -4.39 20.39 26.56
CA LEU A 58 -4.86 20.79 25.24
C LEU A 58 -6.32 21.25 25.08
N ASP A 59 -6.40 22.41 24.45
CA ASP A 59 -7.58 23.11 24.00
C ASP A 59 -7.95 22.68 22.58
N THR A 60 -8.96 21.82 22.42
CA THR A 60 -9.71 21.74 21.15
C THR A 60 -10.63 22.96 21.07
N ALA A 61 -10.02 24.13 20.84
CA ALA A 61 -10.59 25.46 20.64
C ALA A 61 -11.69 25.98 21.60
N ASN A 62 -12.22 25.20 22.54
CA ASN A 62 -13.35 25.56 23.41
C ASN A 62 -13.43 24.79 24.75
N ALA A 63 -12.56 23.82 25.04
CA ALA A 63 -12.76 22.91 26.18
C ALA A 63 -12.52 23.58 27.55
N ILE A 64 -11.58 24.52 27.64
CA ILE A 64 -11.31 25.29 28.88
C ILE A 64 -12.38 26.37 29.10
N ALA A 65 -13.02 26.87 28.04
CA ALA A 65 -14.18 27.77 28.18
C ALA A 65 -15.40 27.04 28.76
N PHE A 66 -15.59 25.76 28.45
CA PHE A 66 -16.70 24.93 28.95
C PHE A 66 -16.53 24.44 30.40
N LYS A 67 -15.30 24.28 30.89
CA LYS A 67 -15.02 23.98 32.31
C LYS A 67 -14.46 25.23 32.99
N SER A 68 -15.24 25.85 33.86
CA SER A 68 -14.77 27.06 34.58
C SER A 68 -13.41 26.81 35.24
N LEU A 69 -12.50 27.79 35.16
CA LEU A 69 -11.16 27.73 35.76
C LEU A 69 -11.18 27.41 37.26
N GLN A 70 -12.27 27.77 37.96
CA GLN A 70 -12.51 27.44 39.37
C GLN A 70 -12.73 25.94 39.62
N LEU A 71 -13.28 25.20 38.65
CA LEU A 71 -13.50 23.75 38.73
C LEU A 71 -12.24 22.92 38.42
N ILE A 72 -11.21 23.54 37.85
CA ILE A 72 -9.97 22.88 37.41
C ILE A 72 -8.88 22.94 38.50
N GLY A 73 -9.00 23.83 39.49
CA GLY A 73 -8.12 23.86 40.66
C GLY A 73 -6.65 24.16 40.33
N VAL A 74 -6.39 25.06 39.37
CA VAL A 74 -5.02 25.45 39.00
C VAL A 74 -4.41 26.26 40.16
N PRO A 75 -3.31 25.79 40.80
CA PRO A 75 -2.65 26.52 41.88
C PRO A 75 -2.02 27.83 41.35
N SER A 76 -1.66 28.75 42.25
CA SER A 76 -1.07 30.06 41.88
C SER A 76 0.21 29.94 41.05
N THR A 77 0.98 28.85 41.20
CA THR A 77 2.17 28.56 40.40
C THR A 77 1.89 27.72 39.15
N GLY A 78 0.62 27.47 38.83
CA GLY A 78 0.20 26.59 37.75
C GLY A 78 0.42 27.20 36.36
N ILE A 79 0.73 26.32 35.40
CA ILE A 79 0.98 26.69 34.01
C ILE A 79 -0.07 26.01 33.11
N LEU A 80 -0.60 26.78 32.16
CA LEU A 80 -1.57 26.33 31.15
C LEU A 80 -0.93 26.33 29.75
N LEU A 81 -1.33 25.37 28.93
CA LEU A 81 -0.92 25.23 27.53
C LEU A 81 -2.12 25.53 26.62
N SER A 82 -1.91 26.33 25.57
CA SER A 82 -2.94 26.62 24.55
C SER A 82 -2.35 26.46 23.14
N GLU A 83 -3.14 25.98 22.18
CA GLU A 83 -2.75 25.98 20.76
C GLU A 83 -2.92 27.37 20.12
N VAL A 84 -3.62 28.29 20.80
CA VAL A 84 -3.89 29.64 20.32
C VAL A 84 -2.88 30.62 20.91
N GLU A 85 -2.19 31.32 20.01
CA GLU A 85 -1.09 32.21 20.39
C GLU A 85 -1.52 33.35 21.32
N ASN A 86 -2.72 33.89 21.13
CA ASN A 86 -3.28 35.01 21.87
C ASN A 86 -4.68 34.64 22.38
N ASN A 87 -4.74 33.76 23.37
CA ASN A 87 -5.98 33.24 23.92
C ASN A 87 -6.63 34.29 24.85
N SER A 88 -7.66 34.99 24.35
CA SER A 88 -8.33 36.08 25.06
C SER A 88 -8.99 35.64 26.37
N PHE A 89 -9.46 34.39 26.47
CA PHE A 89 -10.05 33.85 27.70
C PHE A 89 -9.00 33.73 28.81
N LEU A 90 -7.81 33.19 28.49
CA LEU A 90 -6.71 33.08 29.44
C LEU A 90 -6.19 34.46 29.88
N LEU A 91 -6.07 35.39 28.94
CA LEU A 91 -5.67 36.78 29.22
C LEU A 91 -6.67 37.48 30.15
N ASN A 92 -7.98 37.38 29.86
CA ASN A 92 -9.03 37.96 30.69
C ASN A 92 -9.11 37.30 32.08
N ALA A 93 -8.71 36.03 32.18
CA ALA A 93 -8.61 35.33 33.45
C ALA A 93 -7.33 35.66 34.25
N GLY A 94 -6.49 36.57 33.76
CA GLY A 94 -5.28 37.06 34.43
C GLY A 94 -4.03 36.23 34.19
N PHE A 95 -4.04 35.30 33.23
CA PHE A 95 -2.83 34.58 32.81
C PHE A 95 -2.04 35.40 31.79
N THR A 96 -0.71 35.35 31.88
CA THR A 96 0.21 36.00 30.97
C THR A 96 0.94 34.95 30.12
N LYS A 97 1.06 35.19 28.81
CA LYS A 97 1.83 34.35 27.90
C LYS A 97 3.32 34.43 28.25
N LYS A 98 4.00 33.28 28.34
CA LYS A 98 5.41 33.17 28.69
C LYS A 98 6.30 32.66 27.56
N GLY A 99 5.74 31.94 26.58
CA GLY A 99 6.53 31.46 25.46
C GLY A 99 5.81 30.46 24.56
N ARG A 100 6.54 29.93 23.58
CA ARG A 100 6.09 28.88 22.66
C ARG A 100 6.99 27.65 22.84
N PHE A 101 6.35 26.50 22.89
CA PHE A 101 6.99 25.20 22.90
C PHE A 101 6.55 24.43 21.65
N THR A 102 7.52 23.81 20.97
CA THR A 102 7.26 22.99 19.79
C THR A 102 7.71 21.58 20.11
N ILE A 103 6.79 20.61 20.01
CA ILE A 103 7.15 19.19 20.07
C ILE A 103 7.52 18.77 18.64
N PRO A 104 8.80 18.50 18.35
CA PRO A 104 9.15 17.87 17.09
C PRO A 104 8.56 16.47 17.08
N PHE A 105 7.80 16.14 16.04
CA PHE A 105 7.33 14.78 15.82
C PHE A 105 8.37 14.04 14.98
N GLU A 106 9.11 13.13 15.59
CA GLU A 106 9.79 12.05 14.84
C GLU A 106 8.78 10.90 14.75
N GLN A 107 8.32 10.61 13.53
CA GLN A 107 7.39 9.51 13.29
C GLN A 107 8.13 8.19 13.46
N GLU A 108 8.15 7.66 14.68
CA GLU A 108 8.50 6.27 14.94
C GLU A 108 7.52 5.36 14.19
N ALA A 109 8.02 4.55 13.26
CA ALA A 109 7.20 3.61 12.47
C ALA A 109 6.40 2.63 13.36
N SER A 110 6.90 2.38 14.57
CA SER A 110 6.28 1.55 15.60
C SER A 110 4.96 2.09 16.18
N LEU A 111 4.62 3.36 15.93
CA LEU A 111 3.36 3.98 16.34
C LEU A 111 2.26 3.90 15.28
N LEU A 112 2.54 3.43 14.06
CA LEU A 112 1.47 3.22 13.08
C LEU A 112 0.69 1.96 13.46
N GLY A 113 -0.50 2.13 14.04
CA GLY A 113 -1.40 1.02 14.39
C GLY A 113 -1.79 0.15 13.17
N PRO A 114 -2.62 -0.88 13.33
CA PRO A 114 -2.93 -1.84 12.26
C PRO A 114 -3.72 -1.25 11.08
N GLY A 115 -4.00 0.04 11.06
CA GLY A 115 -4.88 0.70 10.08
C GLY A 115 -6.34 0.31 10.28
N SER A 116 -7.20 0.71 9.35
CA SER A 116 -8.64 0.44 9.43
C SER A 116 -9.22 0.11 8.07
N PHE A 117 -10.19 -0.82 8.06
CA PHE A 117 -11.00 -1.12 6.88
C PHE A 117 -12.33 -0.34 6.93
N SER A 118 -12.69 0.27 5.82
CA SER A 118 -14.00 0.89 5.60
C SER A 118 -14.71 0.22 4.44
N ASP A 119 -16.04 0.37 4.44
CA ASP A 119 -16.89 -0.24 3.42
C ASP A 119 -16.73 0.46 2.07
N MET A 120 -17.00 -0.32 1.03
CA MET A 120 -17.04 0.10 -0.36
C MET A 120 -18.34 -0.41 -0.96
N THR A 121 -19.05 0.42 -1.70
CA THR A 121 -20.32 0.00 -2.29
C THR A 121 -20.13 -1.14 -3.29
N GLY A 122 -21.04 -2.10 -3.25
CA GLY A 122 -21.20 -3.12 -4.30
C GLY A 122 -22.23 -2.75 -5.37
N THR A 123 -22.95 -1.65 -5.18
CA THR A 123 -24.09 -1.27 -6.02
C THR A 123 -23.60 -0.84 -7.40
N ASN A 124 -24.19 -1.40 -8.47
CA ASN A 124 -23.72 -1.26 -9.86
C ASN A 124 -22.27 -1.70 -10.07
N GLY A 125 -21.70 -2.38 -9.08
CA GLY A 125 -20.40 -3.00 -9.20
C GLY A 125 -20.46 -4.11 -10.26
N PRO A 126 -19.30 -4.44 -10.84
CA PRO A 126 -19.20 -5.58 -11.74
C PRO A 126 -19.63 -6.89 -11.06
N PRO A 127 -19.96 -7.92 -11.86
CA PRO A 127 -20.35 -9.22 -11.30
C PRO A 127 -19.18 -9.91 -10.58
N PRO A 128 -19.43 -11.06 -9.92
CA PRO A 128 -18.37 -11.76 -9.19
C PRO A 128 -17.18 -12.14 -10.06
N MET A 129 -15.97 -11.71 -9.68
CA MET A 129 -14.76 -11.89 -10.50
C MET A 129 -13.73 -12.77 -9.80
N ALA A 130 -13.19 -13.77 -10.51
CA ALA A 130 -11.99 -14.48 -10.10
C ALA A 130 -10.79 -14.00 -10.94
N GLY A 131 -9.96 -13.09 -10.38
CA GLY A 131 -8.76 -12.64 -11.07
C GLY A 131 -8.42 -11.16 -10.85
N ILE A 132 -7.16 -10.83 -11.14
CA ILE A 132 -6.59 -9.50 -10.95
C ILE A 132 -6.68 -8.73 -12.26
N TYR A 133 -7.67 -7.87 -12.41
CA TYR A 133 -7.92 -7.16 -13.67
C TYR A 133 -8.27 -5.69 -13.48
N SER A 134 -7.61 -5.04 -12.51
CA SER A 134 -7.86 -3.62 -12.23
C SER A 134 -6.65 -2.74 -12.50
N VAL A 135 -6.92 -1.50 -12.89
CA VAL A 135 -5.96 -0.42 -13.02
C VAL A 135 -6.42 0.83 -12.30
N TRP A 136 -5.46 1.66 -11.88
CA TRP A 136 -5.73 2.98 -11.31
C TRP A 136 -5.46 4.06 -12.36
N THR A 137 -6.45 4.93 -12.60
CA THR A 137 -6.30 6.06 -13.53
C THR A 137 -5.60 7.27 -12.92
N GLY A 138 -5.40 7.26 -11.60
CA GLY A 138 -5.08 8.45 -10.81
C GLY A 138 -6.28 9.01 -10.04
N THR A 139 -7.50 8.67 -10.47
CA THR A 139 -8.75 9.16 -9.87
C THR A 139 -9.80 8.07 -9.69
N GLU A 140 -9.76 7.02 -10.50
CA GLU A 140 -10.74 5.93 -10.51
C GLU A 140 -10.04 4.59 -10.69
N MET A 141 -10.66 3.54 -10.15
CA MET A 141 -10.27 2.16 -10.43
C MET A 141 -11.09 1.64 -11.60
N ILE A 142 -10.45 1.19 -12.67
CA ILE A 142 -11.13 0.47 -13.76
C ILE A 142 -10.88 -1.01 -13.55
N THR A 143 -11.92 -1.82 -13.55
CA THR A 143 -11.81 -3.29 -13.50
C THR A 143 -12.52 -3.91 -14.68
N TRP A 144 -12.00 -5.03 -15.16
CA TRP A 144 -12.60 -5.80 -16.24
C TRP A 144 -12.60 -7.29 -15.93
N ASP A 145 -13.78 -7.88 -15.84
CA ASP A 145 -13.95 -9.31 -15.73
C ASP A 145 -13.81 -9.95 -17.11
N CYS A 146 -12.71 -10.63 -17.30
CA CYS A 146 -12.50 -11.42 -18.49
C CYS A 146 -13.31 -12.73 -18.48
N ASP A 147 -13.91 -13.17 -17.38
CA ASP A 147 -14.74 -14.39 -17.37
C ASP A 147 -16.20 -14.08 -17.73
N GLN A 148 -16.69 -12.88 -17.40
CA GLN A 148 -18.09 -12.49 -17.65
C GLN A 148 -18.25 -11.41 -18.74
N ASN A 149 -17.15 -10.96 -19.35
CA ASN A 149 -17.13 -9.84 -20.31
C ASN A 149 -17.87 -8.60 -19.78
N ALA A 150 -17.63 -8.28 -18.51
CA ALA A 150 -18.25 -7.18 -17.81
C ALA A 150 -17.20 -6.43 -17.01
N GLY A 151 -17.32 -5.11 -16.91
CA GLY A 151 -16.41 -4.32 -16.11
C GLY A 151 -17.07 -3.11 -15.51
N GLY A 152 -16.31 -2.36 -14.76
CA GLY A 152 -16.78 -1.12 -14.17
C GLY A 152 -15.64 -0.18 -13.82
N ARG A 153 -16.00 1.08 -13.65
CA ARG A 153 -15.15 2.13 -13.09
C ARG A 153 -15.69 2.49 -11.72
N TYR A 154 -14.82 2.45 -10.74
CA TYR A 154 -15.13 2.84 -9.38
C TYR A 154 -14.49 4.18 -9.05
N ASN A 155 -15.32 5.13 -8.65
CA ASN A 155 -14.91 6.41 -8.12
C ASN A 155 -14.89 6.36 -6.58
N PRO A 156 -13.72 6.37 -5.94
CA PRO A 156 -13.62 6.26 -4.48
C PRO A 156 -14.09 7.50 -3.71
N GLU A 157 -14.09 8.69 -4.33
CA GLU A 157 -14.58 9.93 -3.72
C GLU A 157 -16.10 9.93 -3.60
N LEU A 158 -16.78 9.38 -4.62
CA LEU A 158 -18.23 9.26 -4.64
C LEU A 158 -18.73 7.94 -4.05
N ASP A 159 -17.84 6.97 -3.80
CA ASP A 159 -18.16 5.58 -3.49
C ASP A 159 -19.21 5.03 -4.46
N GLN A 160 -18.90 5.09 -5.76
CA GLN A 160 -19.84 4.75 -6.82
C GLN A 160 -19.17 3.97 -7.95
N TRP A 161 -19.92 2.98 -8.47
CA TRP A 161 -19.57 2.25 -9.66
C TRP A 161 -20.36 2.75 -10.87
N GLU A 162 -19.66 2.82 -12.01
CA GLU A 162 -20.25 2.95 -13.34
C GLU A 162 -19.88 1.73 -14.18
N PRO A 163 -20.82 1.09 -14.89
CA PRO A 163 -20.48 0.03 -15.83
C PRO A 163 -19.66 0.60 -17.00
N ILE A 164 -18.80 -0.23 -17.58
CA ILE A 164 -18.11 0.09 -18.84
C ILE A 164 -18.65 -0.78 -19.98
N SER A 165 -18.51 -0.28 -21.20
CA SER A 165 -18.94 -0.95 -22.41
C SER A 165 -18.30 -2.34 -22.53
N ALA A 166 -19.09 -3.33 -22.93
CA ALA A 166 -18.63 -4.65 -23.35
C ALA A 166 -18.55 -4.79 -24.87
N ILE A 167 -18.91 -3.73 -25.62
CA ILE A 167 -18.91 -3.78 -27.08
C ILE A 167 -17.47 -3.77 -27.58
N ALA A 168 -17.12 -4.76 -28.41
CA ALA A 168 -15.77 -4.96 -28.94
C ALA A 168 -14.69 -5.20 -27.87
N SER A 169 -15.07 -5.62 -26.67
CA SER A 169 -14.13 -6.04 -25.64
C SER A 169 -13.44 -7.37 -26.02
N PRO A 170 -12.31 -7.71 -25.38
CA PRO A 170 -11.66 -9.01 -25.59
C PRO A 170 -12.57 -10.18 -25.24
N SER A 171 -12.40 -11.31 -25.93
CA SER A 171 -13.04 -12.58 -25.57
C SER A 171 -12.65 -13.05 -24.17
N GLN A 172 -13.43 -13.99 -23.62
CA GLN A 172 -13.20 -14.51 -22.28
C GLN A 172 -11.80 -15.12 -22.11
N ARG A 173 -11.14 -14.86 -20.99
CA ARG A 173 -9.74 -15.26 -20.74
C ARG A 173 -9.36 -15.15 -19.26
N THR A 174 -8.33 -15.89 -18.86
CA THR A 174 -7.65 -15.73 -17.57
C THR A 174 -6.14 -15.65 -17.77
N LEU A 175 -5.41 -15.24 -16.72
CA LEU A 175 -3.94 -15.11 -16.72
C LEU A 175 -3.42 -14.20 -17.85
N ASN A 176 -4.26 -13.25 -18.29
CA ASN A 176 -3.90 -12.13 -19.14
C ASN A 176 -3.20 -11.03 -18.33
N THR A 177 -2.71 -10.03 -19.05
CA THR A 177 -2.21 -8.79 -18.48
C THR A 177 -3.28 -7.72 -18.48
N VAL A 178 -3.24 -6.84 -17.48
CA VAL A 178 -3.95 -5.55 -17.48
C VAL A 178 -2.97 -4.45 -17.09
N LEU A 179 -2.90 -3.36 -17.88
CA LEU A 179 -1.98 -2.24 -17.65
C LEU A 179 -2.64 -0.89 -17.91
N TRP A 180 -2.27 0.13 -17.14
CA TRP A 180 -2.63 1.52 -17.42
C TRP A 180 -1.54 2.20 -18.22
N THR A 181 -1.91 2.82 -19.34
CA THR A 181 -0.96 3.57 -20.18
C THR A 181 -0.78 5.03 -19.74
N GLY A 182 -1.64 5.50 -18.84
CA GLY A 182 -1.84 6.93 -18.56
C GLY A 182 -3.15 7.47 -19.14
N THR A 183 -3.66 6.84 -20.21
CA THR A 183 -4.88 7.27 -20.91
C THR A 183 -5.85 6.13 -21.25
N GLU A 184 -5.33 4.92 -21.48
CA GLU A 184 -6.07 3.72 -21.85
C GLU A 184 -5.68 2.54 -20.97
N MET A 185 -6.62 1.63 -20.70
CA MET A 185 -6.37 0.33 -20.09
C MET A 185 -6.08 -0.70 -21.19
N ILE A 186 -4.94 -1.38 -21.14
CA ILE A 186 -4.61 -2.50 -22.02
C ILE A 186 -5.05 -3.81 -21.37
N ILE A 187 -5.68 -4.70 -22.14
CA ILE A 187 -5.89 -6.11 -21.80
C ILE A 187 -5.31 -6.97 -22.91
N TRP A 188 -4.40 -7.89 -22.58
CA TRP A 188 -3.72 -8.67 -23.61
C TRP A 188 -3.27 -10.08 -23.16
N GLY A 189 -3.28 -11.01 -24.12
CA GLY A 189 -2.85 -12.40 -23.92
C GLY A 189 -3.89 -13.21 -23.15
N GLY A 190 -3.44 -14.21 -22.41
CA GLY A 190 -4.30 -15.05 -21.56
C GLY A 190 -4.80 -16.32 -22.27
N THR A 191 -5.67 -17.06 -21.58
CA THR A 191 -6.22 -18.33 -22.06
C THR A 191 -7.66 -18.54 -21.59
N ASP A 192 -8.48 -19.23 -22.38
CA ASP A 192 -9.82 -19.73 -21.96
C ASP A 192 -9.80 -21.21 -21.53
N GLY A 193 -8.60 -21.78 -21.38
CA GLY A 193 -8.40 -23.20 -21.07
C GLY A 193 -8.25 -24.09 -22.31
N GLY A 194 -8.68 -23.63 -23.50
CA GLY A 194 -8.47 -24.32 -24.77
C GLY A 194 -7.54 -23.57 -25.72
N THR A 195 -7.65 -22.25 -25.76
CA THR A 195 -6.93 -21.35 -26.67
C THR A 195 -6.02 -20.42 -25.88
N VAL A 196 -4.75 -20.35 -26.29
CA VAL A 196 -3.85 -19.29 -25.84
C VAL A 196 -3.96 -18.10 -26.80
N TYR A 197 -4.21 -16.91 -26.27
CA TYR A 197 -4.44 -15.73 -27.07
C TYR A 197 -3.15 -14.95 -27.35
N ASN A 198 -3.02 -14.43 -28.57
CA ASN A 198 -2.10 -13.33 -28.93
C ASN A 198 -2.86 -12.00 -29.16
N SER A 199 -4.17 -12.01 -28.93
CA SER A 199 -5.07 -10.87 -29.11
C SER A 199 -5.28 -10.11 -27.80
N GLY A 200 -5.77 -8.88 -27.91
CA GLY A 200 -6.11 -8.02 -26.80
C GLY A 200 -6.83 -6.76 -27.29
N ALA A 201 -7.20 -5.88 -26.37
CA ALA A 201 -7.82 -4.61 -26.68
C ALA A 201 -7.39 -3.52 -25.69
N ARG A 202 -7.55 -2.28 -26.12
CA ARG A 202 -7.34 -1.06 -25.34
C ARG A 202 -8.68 -0.41 -25.06
N TYR A 203 -8.95 -0.14 -23.79
CA TYR A 203 -10.15 0.56 -23.36
C TYR A 203 -9.83 2.03 -23.08
N ASN A 204 -10.57 2.93 -23.72
CA ASN A 204 -10.51 4.36 -23.46
C ASN A 204 -11.70 4.77 -22.56
N PRO A 205 -11.46 5.15 -21.30
CA PRO A 205 -12.53 5.56 -20.38
C PRO A 205 -13.18 6.90 -20.75
N THR A 206 -12.53 7.76 -21.53
CA THR A 206 -13.11 9.05 -21.91
C THR A 206 -14.23 8.91 -22.94
N THR A 207 -14.15 7.88 -23.78
CA THR A 207 -15.13 7.59 -24.84
C THR A 207 -15.95 6.33 -24.57
N ASP A 208 -15.62 5.56 -23.54
CA ASP A 208 -16.22 4.25 -23.22
C ASP A 208 -16.16 3.27 -24.42
N THR A 209 -14.99 3.18 -25.05
CA THR A 209 -14.78 2.37 -26.25
C THR A 209 -13.56 1.47 -26.17
N TRP A 210 -13.68 0.27 -26.73
CA TRP A 210 -12.57 -0.66 -26.94
C TRP A 210 -12.00 -0.55 -28.35
N THR A 211 -10.67 -0.63 -28.45
CA THR A 211 -9.93 -0.70 -29.72
C THR A 211 -9.09 -1.97 -29.72
N ALA A 212 -9.30 -2.84 -30.72
CA ALA A 212 -8.53 -4.07 -30.86
C ALA A 212 -7.03 -3.78 -31.09
N MET A 213 -6.19 -4.56 -30.44
CA MET A 213 -4.74 -4.54 -30.66
C MET A 213 -4.38 -5.35 -31.90
N SER A 214 -3.33 -4.95 -32.61
CA SER A 214 -2.79 -5.73 -33.70
C SER A 214 -2.34 -7.12 -33.22
N THR A 215 -2.65 -8.15 -34.00
CA THR A 215 -2.15 -9.52 -33.79
C THR A 215 -0.93 -9.83 -34.66
N VAL A 216 -0.56 -8.93 -35.58
CA VAL A 216 0.60 -9.08 -36.45
C VAL A 216 1.86 -8.98 -35.59
N ASN A 217 2.69 -10.04 -35.61
CA ASN A 217 3.88 -10.22 -34.77
C ASN A 217 3.63 -10.25 -33.25
N ALA A 218 2.36 -10.31 -32.81
CA ALA A 218 2.04 -10.47 -31.40
C ALA A 218 2.36 -11.90 -30.95
N PRO A 219 3.07 -12.11 -29.83
CA PRO A 219 3.36 -13.45 -29.35
C PRO A 219 2.14 -14.08 -28.67
N THR A 220 1.96 -15.39 -28.79
CA THR A 220 0.88 -16.13 -28.13
C THR A 220 1.31 -16.56 -26.72
N LYS A 221 0.68 -16.06 -25.65
CA LYS A 221 1.06 -16.42 -24.27
C LYS A 221 0.03 -16.13 -23.17
N TYR A 222 0.08 -16.91 -22.09
CA TYR A 222 -0.56 -16.64 -20.79
C TYR A 222 0.42 -16.86 -19.63
N GLY A 223 0.11 -16.37 -18.42
CA GLY A 223 1.00 -16.50 -17.25
C GLY A 223 2.36 -15.79 -17.40
N HIS A 224 2.40 -14.79 -18.28
CA HIS A 224 3.57 -13.98 -18.59
C HIS A 224 3.66 -12.77 -17.63
N SER A 225 4.80 -12.09 -17.62
CA SER A 225 4.89 -10.74 -17.06
C SER A 225 4.73 -9.69 -18.16
N ALA A 226 4.03 -8.60 -17.84
CA ALA A 226 3.97 -7.42 -18.68
C ALA A 226 4.18 -6.16 -17.86
N ILE A 227 4.84 -5.17 -18.44
CA ILE A 227 5.20 -3.91 -17.79
C ILE A 227 4.98 -2.76 -18.77
N TRP A 228 4.44 -1.65 -18.27
CA TRP A 228 4.36 -0.39 -18.99
C TRP A 228 5.63 0.44 -18.76
N THR A 229 6.28 0.89 -19.83
CA THR A 229 7.51 1.72 -19.74
C THR A 229 7.23 3.21 -19.60
N GLY A 230 5.97 3.62 -19.69
CA GLY A 230 5.55 5.00 -19.94
C GLY A 230 5.23 5.27 -21.41
N THR A 231 5.68 4.41 -22.33
CA THR A 231 5.48 4.60 -23.79
C THR A 231 5.11 3.33 -24.54
N GLU A 232 5.59 2.17 -24.08
CA GLU A 232 5.38 0.87 -24.70
C GLU A 232 5.07 -0.17 -23.60
N MET A 233 4.33 -1.22 -23.97
CA MET A 233 4.19 -2.41 -23.12
C MET A 233 5.29 -3.40 -23.49
N ILE A 234 6.03 -3.93 -22.52
CA ILE A 234 6.95 -5.04 -22.72
C ILE A 234 6.32 -6.29 -22.12
N VAL A 235 6.28 -7.39 -22.88
CA VAL A 235 5.83 -8.71 -22.41
C VAL A 235 6.97 -9.71 -22.50
N TRP A 236 7.11 -10.58 -21.50
CA TRP A 236 8.13 -11.62 -21.51
C TRP A 236 7.68 -12.90 -20.81
N GLY A 237 8.22 -14.03 -21.26
CA GLY A 237 7.99 -15.35 -20.67
C GLY A 237 6.57 -15.88 -20.90
N GLY A 238 6.10 -16.70 -19.96
CA GLY A 238 4.78 -17.32 -19.96
C GLY A 238 4.73 -18.66 -20.66
N ILE A 239 3.52 -19.12 -20.92
CA ILE A 239 3.20 -20.40 -21.56
C ILE A 239 2.60 -20.11 -22.94
N ASN A 240 3.12 -20.73 -23.99
CA ASN A 240 2.65 -20.54 -25.37
C ASN A 240 1.83 -21.72 -25.92
N SER A 241 1.76 -22.83 -25.18
CA SER A 241 0.97 -24.01 -25.53
C SER A 241 0.49 -24.72 -24.26
N ILE A 242 -0.79 -25.14 -24.23
CA ILE A 242 -1.39 -25.90 -23.13
C ILE A 242 -1.05 -27.39 -23.26
N THR A 243 -1.12 -27.93 -24.49
CA THR A 243 -0.94 -29.36 -24.77
C THR A 243 -0.09 -29.56 -26.04
N PRO A 244 1.21 -29.92 -25.91
CA PRO A 244 1.95 -30.11 -24.66
C PRO A 244 2.16 -28.76 -23.94
N PHE A 245 2.24 -28.82 -22.61
CA PHE A 245 2.57 -27.66 -21.79
C PHE A 245 3.97 -27.16 -22.16
N SER A 246 4.08 -25.90 -22.59
CA SER A 246 5.35 -25.33 -23.04
C SER A 246 5.52 -23.90 -22.56
N THR A 247 6.60 -23.65 -21.80
CA THR A 247 7.03 -22.30 -21.45
C THR A 247 7.88 -21.70 -22.57
N THR A 248 7.90 -20.38 -22.67
CA THR A 248 8.65 -19.67 -23.71
C THR A 248 9.54 -18.58 -23.12
N ASN A 249 10.63 -18.24 -23.82
CA ASN A 249 11.45 -17.05 -23.55
C ASN A 249 11.22 -15.94 -24.60
N ILE A 250 10.24 -16.11 -25.50
CA ILE A 250 9.85 -15.11 -26.48
C ILE A 250 9.24 -13.91 -25.75
N GLY A 251 9.76 -12.72 -26.01
CA GLY A 251 9.17 -11.46 -25.56
C GLY A 251 8.94 -10.51 -26.73
N ALA A 252 8.14 -9.49 -26.49
CA ALA A 252 7.87 -8.44 -27.47
C ALA A 252 7.54 -7.11 -26.78
N LYS A 253 7.72 -6.01 -27.52
CA LYS A 253 7.21 -4.69 -27.16
C LYS A 253 6.01 -4.35 -28.02
N TYR A 254 5.00 -3.75 -27.41
CA TYR A 254 3.83 -3.21 -28.08
C TYR A 254 3.83 -1.68 -27.98
N ASN A 255 3.73 -1.04 -29.13
CA ASN A 255 3.59 0.40 -29.25
C ASN A 255 2.12 0.76 -29.54
N PRO A 256 1.40 1.43 -28.60
CA PRO A 256 -0.01 1.77 -28.79
C PRO A 256 -0.25 2.91 -29.79
N ILE A 257 0.76 3.74 -30.09
CA ILE A 257 0.63 4.85 -31.05
C ILE A 257 0.56 4.28 -32.47
N THR A 258 1.45 3.35 -32.80
CA THR A 258 1.50 2.72 -34.13
C THR A 258 0.68 1.43 -34.21
N ASN A 259 0.20 0.91 -33.07
CA ASN A 259 -0.47 -0.39 -32.95
C ASN A 259 0.38 -1.55 -33.51
N THR A 260 1.67 -1.58 -33.16
CA THR A 260 2.62 -2.57 -33.69
C THR A 260 3.35 -3.33 -32.59
N TRP A 261 3.62 -4.61 -32.86
CA TRP A 261 4.48 -5.46 -32.05
C TRP A 261 5.87 -5.57 -32.66
N THR A 262 6.89 -5.50 -31.81
CA THR A 262 8.30 -5.73 -32.17
C THR A 262 8.90 -6.76 -31.22
N ASN A 263 9.49 -7.83 -31.74
CA ASN A 263 10.16 -8.83 -30.92
C ASN A 263 11.36 -8.21 -30.19
N ILE A 264 11.61 -8.67 -28.96
CA ILE A 264 12.83 -8.31 -28.23
C ILE A 264 13.88 -9.41 -28.35
N SER A 265 15.14 -9.05 -28.12
CA SER A 265 16.26 -9.98 -28.18
C SER A 265 16.07 -11.19 -27.29
N GLN A 266 16.36 -12.37 -27.87
CA GLN A 266 16.49 -13.63 -27.13
C GLN A 266 17.93 -13.89 -26.68
N SER A 267 18.89 -13.09 -27.16
CA SER A 267 20.29 -13.24 -26.78
C SER A 267 20.44 -12.93 -25.29
N ASN A 268 21.01 -13.88 -24.55
CA ASN A 268 21.13 -13.82 -23.09
C ASN A 268 19.82 -13.64 -22.31
N ALA A 269 18.66 -13.90 -22.95
CA ALA A 269 17.37 -13.89 -22.26
C ALA A 269 17.33 -14.96 -21.14
N PRO A 270 16.45 -14.80 -20.13
CA PRO A 270 16.26 -15.85 -19.14
C PRO A 270 15.75 -17.15 -19.77
N ASN A 271 15.98 -18.28 -19.08
CA ASN A 271 15.39 -19.55 -19.48
C ASN A 271 13.85 -19.44 -19.51
N PRO A 272 13.17 -20.15 -20.44
CA PRO A 272 11.71 -20.17 -20.51
C PRO A 272 11.05 -20.46 -19.15
N THR A 273 10.14 -19.59 -18.72
CA THR A 273 9.44 -19.74 -17.42
C THR A 273 8.10 -19.00 -17.42
N THR A 274 7.29 -19.25 -16.40
CA THR A 274 5.93 -18.71 -16.20
C THR A 274 5.71 -18.39 -14.72
N TYR A 275 4.70 -17.58 -14.39
CA TYR A 275 4.40 -17.15 -13.00
C TYR A 275 5.58 -16.49 -12.28
N HIS A 276 6.51 -15.95 -13.08
CA HIS A 276 7.52 -14.98 -12.64
C HIS A 276 6.86 -13.61 -12.55
N SER A 277 7.59 -12.68 -11.96
CA SER A 277 7.15 -11.30 -11.79
C SER A 277 8.21 -10.36 -12.32
N GLY A 278 7.85 -9.09 -12.49
CA GLY A 278 8.81 -8.08 -12.89
C GLY A 278 8.44 -6.68 -12.42
N VAL A 279 9.41 -5.79 -12.50
CA VAL A 279 9.28 -4.38 -12.17
C VAL A 279 9.91 -3.49 -13.25
N TRP A 280 9.35 -2.29 -13.41
CA TRP A 280 9.97 -1.20 -14.17
C TRP A 280 10.84 -0.35 -13.25
N THR A 281 12.09 -0.13 -13.59
CA THR A 281 13.01 0.72 -12.82
C THR A 281 12.93 2.20 -13.20
N GLY A 282 12.21 2.53 -14.27
CA GLY A 282 12.23 3.84 -14.94
C GLY A 282 12.99 3.80 -16.27
N ASP A 283 13.94 2.89 -16.41
CA ASP A 283 14.82 2.73 -17.59
C ASP A 283 14.93 1.28 -18.08
N ALA A 284 14.62 0.30 -17.24
CA ALA A 284 14.77 -1.11 -17.56
C ALA A 284 13.70 -1.98 -16.89
N MET A 285 13.46 -3.15 -17.46
CA MET A 285 12.64 -4.19 -16.86
C MET A 285 13.53 -5.14 -16.07
N ILE A 286 13.21 -5.40 -14.81
CA ILE A 286 13.81 -6.50 -14.03
C ILE A 286 12.78 -7.61 -13.91
N ILE A 287 13.17 -8.84 -14.24
CA ILE A 287 12.37 -10.06 -14.06
C ILE A 287 13.00 -10.92 -12.97
N HIS A 288 12.18 -11.52 -12.11
CA HIS A 288 12.62 -12.41 -11.05
C HIS A 288 11.76 -13.69 -10.93
N GLY A 289 12.45 -14.80 -10.67
CA GLY A 289 11.83 -16.07 -10.31
C GLY A 289 11.10 -16.75 -11.48
N GLY A 290 10.00 -17.41 -11.16
CA GLY A 290 9.21 -18.23 -12.08
C GLY A 290 9.31 -19.72 -11.78
N PHE A 291 8.46 -20.49 -12.44
CA PHE A 291 8.38 -21.94 -12.26
C PHE A 291 9.77 -22.60 -12.39
N ASN A 292 10.24 -23.23 -11.31
CA ASN A 292 11.57 -23.82 -11.18
C ASN A 292 12.75 -22.89 -11.55
N ASN A 293 12.58 -21.59 -11.34
CA ASN A 293 13.58 -20.59 -11.70
C ASN A 293 13.82 -19.60 -10.54
N ASN A 294 15.08 -19.27 -10.28
CA ASN A 294 15.49 -18.23 -9.31
C ASN A 294 16.25 -17.07 -9.98
N THR A 295 16.33 -17.06 -11.31
CA THR A 295 17.10 -16.07 -12.07
C THR A 295 16.55 -14.67 -11.85
N THR A 296 17.46 -13.71 -11.73
CA THR A 296 17.16 -12.28 -11.83
C THR A 296 17.87 -11.73 -13.05
N LYS A 297 17.13 -11.11 -13.96
CA LYS A 297 17.68 -10.53 -15.19
C LYS A 297 17.07 -9.17 -15.46
N LYS A 298 17.90 -8.27 -16.00
CA LYS A 298 17.53 -6.92 -16.41
C LYS A 298 17.48 -6.85 -17.94
N TYR A 299 16.42 -6.30 -18.50
CA TYR A 299 16.27 -6.01 -19.92
C TYR A 299 16.28 -4.49 -20.13
N ASN A 300 17.19 -4.03 -20.99
CA ASN A 300 17.22 -2.63 -21.43
C ASN A 300 16.52 -2.52 -22.80
N PRO A 301 15.37 -1.84 -22.91
CA PRO A 301 14.62 -1.72 -24.15
C PRO A 301 15.21 -0.75 -25.18
N ILE A 302 16.21 0.07 -24.79
CA ILE A 302 16.91 1.00 -25.69
C ILE A 302 18.01 0.25 -26.45
N THR A 303 18.78 -0.58 -25.76
CA THR A 303 19.87 -1.35 -26.36
C THR A 303 19.43 -2.74 -26.82
N ASP A 304 18.21 -3.17 -26.48
CA ASP A 304 17.67 -4.51 -26.71
C ASP A 304 18.58 -5.63 -26.16
N THR A 305 19.04 -5.46 -24.91
CA THR A 305 19.99 -6.37 -24.27
C THR A 305 19.53 -6.85 -22.91
N TRP A 306 19.79 -8.13 -22.64
CA TRP A 306 19.65 -8.73 -21.32
C TRP A 306 20.97 -8.75 -20.55
N THR A 307 20.90 -8.43 -19.25
CA THR A 307 22.01 -8.51 -18.30
C THR A 307 21.63 -9.42 -17.14
N THR A 308 22.50 -10.37 -16.80
CA THR A 308 22.33 -11.23 -15.62
C THR A 308 22.64 -10.43 -14.36
N LEU A 309 21.75 -10.52 -13.37
CA LEU A 309 21.92 -9.91 -12.05
C LEU A 309 22.13 -11.02 -11.01
N THR A 310 22.57 -10.63 -9.81
CA THR A 310 22.65 -11.56 -8.68
C THR A 310 21.26 -12.11 -8.37
N HIS A 311 21.14 -13.42 -8.15
CA HIS A 311 19.88 -14.06 -7.75
C HIS A 311 19.70 -14.08 -6.23
N SER A 312 18.46 -14.18 -5.76
CA SER A 312 18.13 -14.25 -4.33
C SER A 312 18.57 -15.57 -3.67
N GLY A 313 18.85 -16.61 -4.47
CA GLY A 313 19.17 -17.95 -4.00
C GLY A 313 17.93 -18.80 -3.69
N VAL A 314 16.72 -18.23 -3.79
CA VAL A 314 15.45 -18.93 -3.53
C VAL A 314 14.66 -19.03 -4.83
N VAL A 315 14.36 -20.26 -5.25
CA VAL A 315 13.39 -20.54 -6.33
C VAL A 315 12.01 -20.14 -5.85
N ARG A 316 11.29 -19.30 -6.61
CA ARG A 316 9.93 -18.87 -6.25
C ARG A 316 9.09 -18.49 -7.48
N PHE A 317 7.81 -18.79 -7.44
CA PHE A 317 6.79 -18.36 -8.40
C PHE A 317 5.48 -18.01 -7.68
N LEU A 318 4.55 -17.32 -8.36
CA LEU A 318 3.32 -16.77 -7.76
C LEU A 318 3.58 -15.86 -6.54
N HIS A 319 4.76 -15.25 -6.50
CA HIS A 319 5.17 -14.26 -5.51
C HIS A 319 4.83 -12.86 -6.00
N SER A 320 4.79 -11.89 -5.08
CA SER A 320 4.60 -10.50 -5.43
C SER A 320 5.94 -9.77 -5.53
N THR A 321 5.99 -8.75 -6.38
CA THR A 321 7.13 -7.83 -6.48
C THR A 321 6.71 -6.39 -6.52
N ILE A 322 7.50 -5.55 -5.86
CA ILE A 322 7.30 -4.11 -5.77
C ILE A 322 8.60 -3.39 -6.11
N TRP A 323 8.49 -2.30 -6.87
CA TRP A 323 9.55 -1.33 -7.04
C TRP A 323 9.34 -0.17 -6.07
N THR A 324 10.32 0.11 -5.22
CA THR A 324 10.27 1.21 -4.24
C THR A 324 10.67 2.56 -4.84
N GLY A 325 11.03 2.60 -6.13
CA GLY A 325 11.73 3.72 -6.76
C GLY A 325 13.24 3.52 -6.86
N ASN A 326 13.83 2.66 -6.02
CA ASN A 326 15.28 2.37 -6.04
C ASN A 326 15.67 0.92 -5.74
N LYS A 327 14.76 0.12 -5.17
CA LYS A 327 14.98 -1.28 -4.82
C LYS A 327 13.77 -2.11 -5.26
N MET A 328 14.01 -3.39 -5.52
CA MET A 328 12.94 -4.35 -5.78
C MET A 328 12.73 -5.19 -4.52
N ILE A 329 11.49 -5.24 -4.03
CA ILE A 329 11.09 -6.14 -2.95
C ILE A 329 10.37 -7.33 -3.58
N VAL A 330 10.72 -8.54 -3.15
CA VAL A 330 10.01 -9.78 -3.49
C VAL A 330 9.51 -10.44 -2.22
N TRP A 331 8.28 -10.93 -2.21
CA TRP A 331 7.72 -11.57 -1.01
C TRP A 331 6.69 -12.63 -1.36
N GLY A 332 6.65 -13.70 -0.54
CA GLY A 332 5.67 -14.78 -0.68
C GLY A 332 5.97 -15.70 -1.87
N GLY A 333 4.91 -16.30 -2.40
CA GLY A 333 4.95 -17.28 -3.49
C GLY A 333 5.25 -18.68 -2.99
N THR A 334 5.64 -19.57 -3.89
CA THR A 334 5.93 -20.97 -3.57
C THR A 334 7.17 -21.47 -4.29
N ASN A 335 7.82 -22.44 -3.68
CA ASN A 335 8.91 -23.25 -4.26
C ASN A 335 8.47 -24.70 -4.51
N SER A 336 7.19 -25.02 -4.31
CA SER A 336 6.61 -26.35 -4.46
C SER A 336 5.68 -26.39 -5.65
N ILE A 337 5.77 -27.48 -6.42
CA ILE A 337 4.85 -27.78 -7.53
C ILE A 337 3.76 -28.78 -7.12
N ASN A 338 3.79 -29.24 -5.87
CA ASN A 338 2.85 -30.24 -5.35
C ASN A 338 1.52 -29.58 -4.95
N SER A 339 0.46 -30.38 -4.97
CA SER A 339 -0.85 -30.04 -4.40
C SER A 339 -0.95 -30.63 -2.97
N PRO A 340 -1.46 -29.90 -1.98
CA PRO A 340 -1.92 -28.51 -2.07
C PRO A 340 -0.76 -27.51 -2.24
N ILE A 341 -1.02 -26.34 -2.81
CA ILE A 341 0.04 -25.33 -3.00
C ILE A 341 0.45 -24.76 -1.64
N VAL A 342 1.71 -25.01 -1.27
CA VAL A 342 2.29 -24.51 -0.01
C VAL A 342 3.03 -23.20 -0.28
N GLY A 343 2.46 -22.10 0.19
CA GLY A 343 3.12 -20.79 0.16
C GLY A 343 4.32 -20.69 1.12
N ILE A 344 5.18 -19.70 0.91
CA ILE A 344 6.29 -19.32 1.80
C ILE A 344 6.06 -17.91 2.37
N ASN A 345 6.63 -17.59 3.53
CA ASN A 345 6.56 -16.25 4.15
C ASN A 345 7.89 -15.48 4.08
N THR A 346 8.81 -15.93 3.23
CA THR A 346 10.12 -15.30 3.04
C THR A 346 10.07 -14.24 1.95
N GLY A 347 10.85 -13.17 2.14
CA GLY A 347 11.06 -12.15 1.12
C GLY A 347 12.54 -11.76 0.99
N GLY A 348 12.81 -10.95 -0.02
CA GLY A 348 14.12 -10.38 -0.29
C GLY A 348 14.02 -8.99 -0.90
N ILE A 349 14.99 -8.15 -0.58
CA ILE A 349 15.17 -6.82 -1.14
C ILE A 349 16.42 -6.84 -2.01
N TYR A 350 16.23 -6.60 -3.31
CA TYR A 350 17.31 -6.43 -4.27
C TYR A 350 17.70 -4.96 -4.37
N ASN A 351 18.98 -4.68 -4.19
CA ASN A 351 19.58 -3.38 -4.44
C ASN A 351 20.33 -3.40 -5.79
N PRO A 352 19.82 -2.72 -6.83
CA PRO A 352 20.46 -2.68 -8.14
C PRO A 352 21.82 -1.97 -8.16
N THR A 353 22.05 -1.00 -7.26
CA THR A 353 23.31 -0.25 -7.19
C THR A 353 24.47 -1.12 -6.73
N SER A 354 24.25 -1.95 -5.71
CA SER A 354 25.26 -2.89 -5.20
C SER A 354 25.16 -4.28 -5.84
N ASN A 355 24.09 -4.54 -6.62
CA ASN A 355 23.76 -5.86 -7.16
C ASN A 355 23.73 -6.96 -6.08
N THR A 356 23.12 -6.65 -4.93
CA THR A 356 23.04 -7.57 -3.77
C THR A 356 21.61 -7.75 -3.29
N TRP A 357 21.37 -8.87 -2.61
CA TRP A 357 20.11 -9.18 -1.94
C TRP A 357 20.26 -9.09 -0.42
N THR A 358 19.18 -8.70 0.25
CA THR A 358 19.03 -8.77 1.71
C THR A 358 17.68 -9.41 2.03
N THR A 359 17.62 -10.30 3.02
CA THR A 359 16.36 -10.96 3.38
C THR A 359 15.49 -10.03 4.23
N THR A 360 14.17 -10.10 4.05
CA THR A 360 13.23 -9.45 4.96
C THR A 360 13.23 -10.17 6.31
N THR A 361 12.88 -9.47 7.39
CA THR A 361 12.66 -10.13 8.69
C THR A 361 11.49 -11.12 8.62
N LEU A 362 11.58 -12.19 9.42
CA LEU A 362 10.45 -13.10 9.69
C LEU A 362 9.67 -12.72 10.95
N VAL A 363 10.21 -11.81 11.76
CA VAL A 363 9.53 -11.31 12.95
C VAL A 363 8.27 -10.57 12.49
N ASN A 364 7.11 -11.03 12.96
CA ASN A 364 5.78 -10.51 12.61
C ASN A 364 5.43 -10.58 11.11
N ALA A 365 6.20 -11.30 10.30
CA ALA A 365 5.86 -11.51 8.89
C ALA A 365 4.50 -12.23 8.77
N PRO A 366 3.69 -11.89 7.77
CA PRO A 366 2.41 -12.56 7.57
C PRO A 366 2.62 -14.06 7.30
N THR A 367 1.60 -14.87 7.58
CA THR A 367 1.62 -16.32 7.32
C THR A 367 2.00 -16.62 5.88
N PRO A 368 2.62 -17.79 5.61
CA PRO A 368 3.03 -18.17 4.25
C PRO A 368 1.85 -18.11 3.29
N ARG A 369 2.08 -17.67 2.04
CA ARG A 369 0.99 -17.49 1.05
C ARG A 369 1.51 -17.35 -0.37
N VAL A 370 0.66 -17.70 -1.34
CA VAL A 370 0.80 -17.39 -2.76
C VAL A 370 -0.39 -16.55 -3.23
N SER A 371 -0.28 -15.95 -4.41
CA SER A 371 -1.38 -15.19 -5.04
C SER A 371 -1.97 -14.11 -4.13
N ASN A 372 -1.15 -13.58 -3.23
CA ASN A 372 -1.47 -12.41 -2.42
C ASN A 372 -1.33 -11.15 -3.29
N SER A 373 -2.03 -10.11 -2.89
CA SER A 373 -1.76 -8.78 -3.40
C SER A 373 -0.52 -8.18 -2.75
N ALA A 374 0.19 -7.32 -3.48
CA ALA A 374 1.16 -6.40 -2.93
C ALA A 374 0.99 -5.03 -3.58
N ILE A 375 0.98 -3.96 -2.78
CA ILE A 375 1.00 -2.58 -3.28
C ILE A 375 2.08 -1.77 -2.57
N TRP A 376 2.53 -0.69 -3.21
CA TRP A 376 3.48 0.26 -2.64
C TRP A 376 2.79 1.56 -2.28
N THR A 377 2.95 2.01 -1.03
CA THR A 377 2.35 3.27 -0.57
C THR A 377 3.19 4.50 -0.91
N GLY A 378 4.43 4.30 -1.36
CA GLY A 378 5.49 5.31 -1.39
C GLY A 378 6.55 5.09 -0.31
N SER A 379 6.19 4.43 0.79
CA SER A 379 7.09 4.16 1.93
C SER A 379 7.02 2.72 2.47
N GLU A 380 5.89 2.04 2.31
CA GLU A 380 5.64 0.70 2.81
C GLU A 380 5.07 -0.20 1.72
N MET A 381 5.38 -1.49 1.79
CA MET A 381 4.69 -2.52 1.00
C MET A 381 3.53 -3.07 1.81
N ILE A 382 2.32 -3.11 1.24
CA ILE A 382 1.16 -3.74 1.90
C ILE A 382 0.86 -5.06 1.21
N ILE A 383 0.87 -6.15 1.97
CA ILE A 383 0.49 -7.50 1.56
C ILE A 383 -0.89 -7.82 2.12
N TRP A 384 -1.79 -8.35 1.30
CA TRP A 384 -3.11 -8.80 1.78
C TRP A 384 -3.65 -9.99 1.00
N GLY A 385 -4.40 -10.85 1.69
CA GLY A 385 -5.10 -12.01 1.14
C GLY A 385 -4.16 -13.14 0.72
N GLY A 386 -4.56 -13.92 -0.28
CA GLY A 386 -3.78 -15.03 -0.84
C GLY A 386 -4.13 -16.39 -0.22
N VAL A 387 -3.46 -17.44 -0.71
CA VAL A 387 -3.79 -18.83 -0.36
C VAL A 387 -2.57 -19.58 0.18
N HIS A 388 -2.82 -20.50 1.12
CA HIS A 388 -1.82 -21.42 1.66
C HIS A 388 -2.50 -22.75 1.99
N GLU A 389 -1.96 -23.86 1.47
CA GLU A 389 -2.54 -25.19 1.67
C GLU A 389 -4.03 -25.25 1.26
N ASP A 390 -4.35 -24.60 0.14
CA ASP A 390 -5.71 -24.41 -0.41
C ASP A 390 -6.67 -23.66 0.53
N VAL A 391 -6.16 -23.01 1.57
CA VAL A 391 -6.90 -22.13 2.49
C VAL A 391 -6.63 -20.66 2.17
N VAL A 392 -7.69 -19.93 1.80
CA VAL A 392 -7.63 -18.49 1.57
C VAL A 392 -7.45 -17.70 2.87
N ASN A 393 -6.80 -16.55 2.79
CA ASN A 393 -6.49 -15.69 3.93
C ASN A 393 -7.32 -14.40 3.87
N ASN A 394 -7.75 -13.89 5.03
CA ASN A 394 -8.33 -12.55 5.21
C ASN A 394 -7.39 -11.60 5.99
N THR A 395 -6.11 -11.95 6.05
CA THR A 395 -5.08 -11.23 6.81
C THR A 395 -4.10 -10.54 5.88
N GLY A 396 -3.42 -9.52 6.39
CA GLY A 396 -2.36 -8.81 5.69
C GLY A 396 -1.33 -8.22 6.65
N ALA A 397 -0.29 -7.61 6.08
CA ALA A 397 0.69 -6.86 6.83
C ALA A 397 1.34 -5.76 5.97
N ARG A 398 1.76 -4.68 6.63
CA ARG A 398 2.57 -3.59 6.08
C ARG A 398 4.03 -3.83 6.41
N TYR A 399 4.90 -3.71 5.42
CA TYR A 399 6.34 -3.86 5.55
C TYR A 399 7.05 -2.54 5.31
N ASN A 400 7.82 -2.12 6.30
CA ASN A 400 8.70 -0.96 6.19
C ASN A 400 10.12 -1.43 5.84
N PRO A 401 10.63 -1.18 4.61
CA PRO A 401 11.97 -1.58 4.21
C PRO A 401 13.09 -0.74 4.84
N ALA A 402 12.79 0.41 5.47
CA ALA A 402 13.79 1.23 6.15
C ALA A 402 14.12 0.67 7.55
N SER A 403 13.12 0.22 8.30
CA SER A 403 13.32 -0.43 9.61
C SER A 403 13.41 -1.95 9.53
N ASN A 404 13.04 -2.55 8.39
CA ASN A 404 12.91 -4.00 8.21
C ASN A 404 11.90 -4.61 9.21
N GLU A 405 10.72 -4.02 9.29
CA GLU A 405 9.67 -4.42 10.23
C GLU A 405 8.34 -4.68 9.52
N TRP A 406 7.56 -5.60 10.11
CA TRP A 406 6.19 -5.89 9.71
C TRP A 406 5.19 -5.44 10.76
N ILE A 407 4.10 -4.84 10.32
CA ILE A 407 2.95 -4.48 11.15
C ILE A 407 1.71 -5.13 10.53
N ALA A 408 1.01 -5.96 11.29
CA ALA A 408 -0.21 -6.62 10.81
C ALA A 408 -1.29 -5.57 10.44
N THR A 409 -2.06 -5.84 9.38
CA THR A 409 -3.28 -5.06 9.11
C THR A 409 -4.37 -5.40 10.11
N SER A 410 -5.36 -4.52 10.28
CA SER A 410 -6.51 -4.79 11.15
C SER A 410 -7.30 -6.02 10.70
N SER A 411 -7.82 -6.78 11.64
CA SER A 411 -8.80 -7.84 11.38
C SER A 411 -10.24 -7.34 11.53
N THR A 412 -10.43 -6.14 12.08
CA THR A 412 -11.74 -5.53 12.22
C THR A 412 -12.21 -4.98 10.88
N ASN A 413 -13.40 -5.41 10.47
CA ASN A 413 -14.03 -5.04 9.19
C ASN A 413 -13.20 -5.42 7.93
N SER A 414 -12.24 -6.34 8.05
CA SER A 414 -11.51 -6.83 6.88
C SER A 414 -12.45 -7.59 5.92
N PRO A 415 -12.15 -7.61 4.60
CA PRO A 415 -12.92 -8.43 3.67
C PRO A 415 -12.84 -9.92 4.04
N SER A 416 -13.85 -10.71 3.59
CA SER A 416 -13.80 -12.17 3.65
C SER A 416 -12.53 -12.72 3.01
N ALA A 417 -12.07 -13.87 3.49
CA ALA A 417 -10.85 -14.52 3.03
C ALA A 417 -10.92 -14.79 1.52
N ARG A 418 -9.88 -14.37 0.79
CA ARG A 418 -9.88 -14.43 -0.67
C ARG A 418 -8.47 -14.44 -1.25
N SER A 419 -8.37 -14.89 -2.49
CA SER A 419 -7.18 -14.77 -3.33
C SER A 419 -7.57 -14.25 -4.70
N SER A 420 -6.58 -13.91 -5.53
CA SER A 420 -6.79 -13.43 -6.91
C SER A 420 -7.70 -12.19 -6.98
N HIS A 421 -7.77 -11.39 -5.92
CA HIS A 421 -8.52 -10.14 -5.87
C HIS A 421 -7.70 -8.99 -6.48
N SER A 422 -8.41 -7.96 -6.93
CA SER A 422 -7.79 -6.70 -7.33
C SER A 422 -7.36 -5.91 -6.09
N SER A 423 -6.18 -5.29 -6.18
CA SER A 423 -5.62 -4.48 -5.09
C SER A 423 -4.90 -3.27 -5.66
N ILE A 424 -5.37 -2.07 -5.35
CA ILE A 424 -4.86 -0.80 -5.91
C ILE A 424 -4.56 0.19 -4.80
N TRP A 425 -3.49 0.96 -4.95
CA TRP A 425 -3.20 2.12 -4.12
C TRP A 425 -3.72 3.40 -4.76
N THR A 426 -4.58 4.15 -4.05
CA THR A 426 -5.15 5.41 -4.54
C THR A 426 -4.20 6.60 -4.38
N GLY A 427 -3.12 6.43 -3.61
CA GLY A 427 -2.29 7.52 -3.09
C GLY A 427 -2.43 7.69 -1.57
N SER A 428 -3.57 7.27 -1.00
CA SER A 428 -3.88 7.38 0.44
C SER A 428 -4.43 6.10 1.04
N GLU A 429 -5.12 5.26 0.26
CA GLU A 429 -5.78 4.05 0.72
C GLU A 429 -5.57 2.90 -0.28
N GLN A 430 -5.64 1.67 0.22
CA GLN A 430 -5.67 0.47 -0.61
C GLN A 430 -7.13 0.10 -0.89
N ILE A 431 -7.52 -0.04 -2.15
CA ILE A 431 -8.80 -0.64 -2.55
C ILE A 431 -8.57 -2.13 -2.78
N ILE A 432 -9.42 -2.97 -2.17
CA ILE A 432 -9.47 -4.43 -2.37
C ILE A 432 -10.83 -4.76 -2.97
N TRP A 433 -10.85 -5.44 -4.12
CA TRP A 433 -12.09 -5.75 -4.83
C TRP A 433 -12.08 -7.13 -5.48
N GLY A 434 -13.23 -7.83 -5.42
CA GLY A 434 -13.43 -9.11 -6.08
C GLY A 434 -12.57 -10.22 -5.51
N GLY A 435 -12.08 -11.13 -6.37
CA GLY A 435 -11.36 -12.33 -5.98
C GLY A 435 -12.30 -13.42 -5.49
N GLY A 436 -11.76 -14.51 -4.96
CA GLY A 436 -12.59 -15.64 -4.55
C GLY A 436 -11.94 -16.58 -3.55
N ASP A 437 -12.77 -17.49 -3.05
CA ASP A 437 -12.37 -18.73 -2.39
C ASP A 437 -12.60 -19.94 -3.32
N ASN A 438 -12.43 -21.15 -2.81
CA ASN A 438 -12.56 -22.37 -3.62
C ASN A 438 -13.99 -22.63 -4.14
N ASN A 439 -15.00 -21.92 -3.62
CA ASN A 439 -16.41 -22.14 -3.93
C ASN A 439 -17.09 -20.90 -4.54
N THR A 440 -16.59 -19.71 -4.24
CA THR A 440 -17.29 -18.44 -4.47
C THR A 440 -16.35 -17.40 -5.04
N SER A 441 -16.73 -16.81 -6.17
CA SER A 441 -16.19 -15.53 -6.61
C SER A 441 -16.95 -14.40 -5.92
N PHE A 442 -16.27 -13.32 -5.57
CA PHE A 442 -16.84 -12.18 -4.85
C PHE A 442 -17.02 -10.99 -5.79
N ASN A 443 -18.06 -10.20 -5.54
CA ASN A 443 -18.35 -8.91 -6.18
C ASN A 443 -18.40 -7.76 -5.15
N ASP A 444 -17.62 -7.90 -4.09
CA ASP A 444 -17.51 -6.93 -3.01
C ASP A 444 -16.07 -6.46 -2.82
N GLY A 445 -15.89 -5.46 -1.97
CA GLY A 445 -14.59 -4.93 -1.63
C GLY A 445 -14.58 -4.11 -0.35
N LYS A 446 -13.38 -3.68 0.04
CA LYS A 446 -13.14 -2.77 1.16
C LYS A 446 -12.03 -1.79 0.81
N LYS A 447 -12.05 -0.63 1.46
CA LYS A 447 -10.94 0.32 1.46
C LYS A 447 -10.13 0.12 2.74
N TYR A 448 -8.82 0.01 2.63
CA TYR A 448 -7.90 -0.08 3.75
C TYR A 448 -7.08 1.19 3.85
N ASN A 449 -7.21 1.86 4.99
CA ASN A 449 -6.40 3.02 5.33
C ASN A 449 -5.27 2.59 6.28
N PRO A 450 -3.99 2.63 5.85
CA PRO A 450 -2.87 2.32 6.74
C PRO A 450 -2.66 3.40 7.81
N VAL A 451 -3.23 4.60 7.63
CA VAL A 451 -3.21 5.74 8.55
C VAL A 451 -4.59 5.86 9.23
N SER A 452 -4.93 4.95 10.13
CA SER A 452 -6.15 5.10 10.91
C SER A 452 -5.91 6.09 12.07
N ASN A 453 -6.54 7.27 11.99
CA ASN A 453 -6.88 8.19 13.07
C ASN A 453 -6.57 7.69 14.50
N GLY A 454 -5.34 7.93 14.97
CA GLY A 454 -4.90 7.52 16.30
C GLY A 454 -3.55 8.08 16.75
N TYR A 455 -2.74 8.59 15.82
CA TYR A 455 -1.57 9.40 16.15
C TYR A 455 -1.66 10.69 15.36
N LEU A 456 -1.51 11.79 16.08
CA LEU A 456 -1.72 13.16 15.60
C LEU A 456 -1.07 13.35 14.21
N PRO A 457 -1.70 14.11 13.29
CA PRO A 457 -1.10 14.40 11.99
C PRO A 457 0.34 14.87 12.21
N ALA A 458 1.24 14.52 11.27
CA ALA A 458 2.67 14.84 11.29
C ALA A 458 2.92 16.36 11.15
N VAL A 459 2.35 17.14 12.06
CA VAL A 459 2.52 18.57 12.24
C VAL A 459 3.10 18.76 13.63
N ASN A 460 4.20 19.50 13.69
CA ASN A 460 4.79 19.94 14.94
C ASN A 460 3.70 20.60 15.79
N ILE A 461 3.38 20.01 16.94
CA ILE A 461 2.41 20.61 17.86
C ILE A 461 3.09 21.82 18.48
N SER A 462 2.57 23.00 18.14
CA SER A 462 3.01 24.27 18.70
C SER A 462 2.05 24.65 19.82
N MET A 463 2.53 24.63 21.06
CA MET A 463 1.77 25.05 22.22
C MET A 463 2.35 26.34 22.81
N TYR A 464 1.48 27.20 23.31
CA TYR A 464 1.80 28.45 23.97
C TYR A 464 1.61 28.30 25.47
N LEU A 465 2.64 28.72 26.21
CA LEU A 465 2.69 28.65 27.66
C LEU A 465 2.05 29.90 28.26
N TYR A 466 1.11 29.72 29.19
CA TYR A 466 0.48 30.78 29.96
C TYR A 466 0.65 30.50 31.45
N SER A 467 1.04 31.49 32.23
CA SER A 467 1.09 31.38 33.69
C SER A 467 0.36 32.54 34.35
N LYS A 468 -0.22 32.29 35.51
CA LYS A 468 -0.75 33.34 36.38
C LYS A 468 0.30 33.58 37.48
N ASN A 469 0.46 34.83 37.92
CA ASN A 469 1.38 35.14 39.02
C ASN A 469 0.91 34.52 40.33
#